data_AF-A0A918VSE0-F1
#
_entry.id   AF-A0A918VSE0-F1
#
_cell.length_a   1.000
_cell.length_b   1.000
_cell.length_c   1.000
_cell.angle_alpha   90.00
_cell.angle_beta   90.00
_cell.angle_gamma   90.00
#
_symmetry.space_group_name_H-M   'P 1'
#
loop_
_entity.id
_entity.type
_entity.pdbx_description
1 polymer ?
#
loop_
_entity_poly.entity_id
_entity_poly.type
_entity_poly.pdbx_seq_one_letter_code
_entity_poly.pdbx_strand_id
1 'polypeptide(L)'
;MDTTAGQADRPLTEADKREGFIRATGGFARAEQRWAERAARGMTDAELAEALSFELGIFGGSGGPDRLSLTYQGAGLKIWISWKTHNHVTMMPTFVGRTTVAMARLVYGIEDPADAQLALF
;
A
#
# COMPACT_ATOMS: atom_id res chain seq x y z
N MET A 1 -18.22 28.01 16.56
CA MET A 1 -18.58 27.22 15.36
C MET A 1 -17.72 27.77 14.25
N ASP A 2 -16.56 27.14 14.05
CA ASP A 2 -15.60 27.60 13.06
C ASP A 2 -15.96 26.96 11.72
N THR A 3 -16.09 27.81 10.70
CA THR A 3 -16.59 27.46 9.38
C THR A 3 -15.56 26.56 8.71
N THR A 4 -15.92 25.29 8.43
CA THR A 4 -15.11 24.39 7.59
C THR A 4 -15.06 24.96 6.18
N ALA A 5 -14.14 25.91 5.96
CA ALA A 5 -13.75 26.36 4.65
C ALA A 5 -13.31 25.12 3.87
N GLY A 6 -14.04 24.81 2.81
CA GLY A 6 -13.78 23.64 1.96
C GLY A 6 -12.32 23.65 1.52
N GLN A 7 -11.56 22.68 2.01
CA GLN A 7 -10.19 22.47 1.57
C GLN A 7 -10.24 22.03 0.11
N ALA A 8 -9.78 22.91 -0.78
CA ALA A 8 -9.50 22.60 -2.18
C ALA A 8 -8.68 21.30 -2.27
N ASP A 9 -8.84 20.54 -3.36
CA ASP A 9 -8.21 19.22 -3.57
C ASP A 9 -6.72 19.25 -3.25
N ARG A 10 -6.38 18.83 -2.03
CA ARG A 10 -5.00 18.63 -1.60
C ARG A 10 -4.47 17.43 -2.40
N PRO A 11 -3.52 17.61 -3.32
CA PRO A 11 -2.93 16.50 -4.03
C PRO A 11 -2.17 15.61 -3.04
N LEU A 12 -2.16 14.30 -3.30
CA LEU A 12 -1.35 13.38 -2.51
C LEU A 12 0.12 13.62 -2.79
N THR A 13 0.89 13.84 -1.72
CA THR A 13 2.35 13.80 -1.78
C THR A 13 2.85 12.35 -1.82
N GLU A 14 4.12 12.14 -2.16
CA GLU A 14 4.73 10.80 -2.06
C GLU A 14 4.76 10.28 -0.61
N ALA A 15 4.86 11.19 0.37
CA ALA A 15 4.75 10.84 1.78
C ALA A 15 3.34 10.33 2.13
N ASP A 16 2.29 10.99 1.62
CA ASP A 16 0.90 10.56 1.82
C ASP A 16 0.65 9.18 1.20
N LYS A 17 1.20 8.94 0.00
CA LYS A 17 1.11 7.63 -0.67
C LYS A 17 1.82 6.54 0.13
N ARG A 18 3.02 6.83 0.65
CA ARG A 18 3.78 5.90 1.53
C ARG A 18 3.02 5.60 2.82
N GLU A 19 2.49 6.62 3.49
CA GLU A 19 1.71 6.44 4.73
C GLU A 19 0.45 5.60 4.47
N GLY A 20 -0.32 5.96 3.44
CA GLY A 20 -1.54 5.24 3.09
C GLY A 20 -1.26 3.79 2.68
N PHE A 21 -0.15 3.54 2.00
CA PHE A 21 0.30 2.18 1.68
C PHE A 21 0.57 1.37 2.94
N ILE A 22 1.43 1.86 3.84
CA ILE A 22 1.77 1.17 5.11
C ILE A 22 0.52 0.87 5.93
N ARG A 23 -0.42 1.82 6.00
CA ARG A 23 -1.68 1.63 6.73
C ARG A 23 -2.59 0.58 6.08
N ALA A 24 -2.64 0.51 4.75
CA ALA A 24 -3.42 -0.49 4.04
C ALA A 24 -2.85 -1.91 4.21
N THR A 25 -1.52 -2.06 4.22
CA THR A 25 -0.84 -3.36 4.32
C THR A 25 -0.42 -3.75 5.74
N GLY A 26 -0.72 -2.89 6.73
CA GLY A 26 -0.38 -3.07 8.14
C GLY A 26 -1.57 -3.36 9.06
N GLY A 27 -2.78 -3.56 8.51
CA GLY A 27 -4.03 -3.63 9.28
C GLY A 27 -4.20 -4.88 10.15
N PHE A 28 -3.51 -5.98 9.84
CA PHE A 28 -3.59 -7.22 10.63
C PHE A 28 -2.61 -7.20 11.81
N ALA A 29 -3.02 -7.83 12.92
CA ALA A 29 -2.12 -8.06 14.05
C ALA A 29 -0.84 -8.76 13.57
N ARG A 30 0.32 -8.32 14.08
CA ARG A 30 1.65 -8.83 13.71
C ARG A 30 2.08 -8.58 12.25
N ALA A 31 1.43 -7.68 11.52
CA ALA A 31 1.87 -7.34 10.15
C ALA A 31 3.32 -6.87 10.12
N GLU A 32 3.74 -6.06 11.10
CA GLU A 32 5.13 -5.60 11.23
C GLU A 32 6.13 -6.76 11.31
N GLN A 33 5.86 -7.77 12.15
CA GLN A 33 6.71 -8.96 12.29
C GLN A 33 6.79 -9.74 10.97
N ARG A 34 5.64 -9.97 10.32
CA ARG A 34 5.61 -10.66 9.01
C ARG A 34 6.38 -9.88 7.93
N TRP A 35 6.25 -8.56 7.90
CA TRP A 35 6.99 -7.74 6.93
C TRP A 35 8.50 -7.74 7.20
N ALA A 36 8.91 -7.71 8.47
CA ALA A 36 10.32 -7.84 8.84
C ALA A 36 10.90 -9.21 8.43
N GLU A 37 10.18 -10.30 8.69
CA GLU A 37 10.58 -11.66 8.27
C GLU A 37 10.68 -11.78 6.74
N ARG A 38 9.71 -11.23 6.00
CA ARG A 38 9.70 -11.21 4.53
C ARG A 38 10.86 -10.39 3.96
N ALA A 39 11.18 -9.25 4.56
CA ALA A 39 12.32 -8.43 4.17
C ALA A 39 13.64 -9.17 4.40
N ALA A 40 13.82 -9.81 5.55
CA ALA A 40 15.04 -10.57 5.86
C ALA A 40 15.26 -11.77 4.92
N ARG A 41 14.17 -12.41 4.45
CA ARG A 41 14.26 -13.56 3.55
C ARG A 41 14.42 -13.17 2.08
N GLY A 42 13.96 -11.98 1.69
CA GLY A 42 13.70 -11.64 0.29
C GLY A 42 12.48 -12.38 -0.26
N MET A 43 11.89 -11.84 -1.33
CA MET A 43 10.75 -12.44 -2.02
C MET A 43 10.79 -12.13 -3.51
N THR A 44 10.44 -13.12 -4.33
CA THR A 44 10.12 -12.89 -5.74
C THR A 44 8.85 -12.05 -5.87
N ASP A 45 8.65 -11.41 -7.02
CA ASP A 45 7.44 -10.62 -7.29
C ASP A 45 6.14 -11.42 -7.09
N ALA A 46 6.12 -12.71 -7.43
CA ALA A 46 4.95 -13.57 -7.27
C ALA A 46 4.64 -13.85 -5.80
N GLU A 47 5.65 -14.18 -5.00
CA GLU A 47 5.48 -14.40 -3.56
C GLU A 47 5.09 -13.11 -2.84
N LEU A 48 5.69 -11.98 -3.23
CA LEU A 48 5.37 -10.67 -2.67
C LEU A 48 3.93 -10.26 -3.02
N ALA A 49 3.47 -10.57 -4.25
CA ALA A 49 2.08 -10.36 -4.65
C ALA A 49 1.10 -11.21 -3.81
N GLU A 50 1.42 -12.47 -3.53
CA GLU A 50 0.60 -13.32 -2.67
C GLU A 50 0.55 -12.80 -1.23
N ALA A 51 1.70 -12.41 -0.68
CA ALA A 51 1.79 -11.80 0.65
C ALA A 51 0.97 -10.50 0.75
N LEU A 52 1.04 -9.64 -0.26
CA LEU A 52 0.23 -8.43 -0.33
C LEU A 52 -1.26 -8.76 -0.43
N SER A 53 -1.64 -9.75 -1.24
CA SER A 53 -3.05 -10.17 -1.34
C SER A 53 -3.58 -10.67 0.02
N PHE A 54 -2.76 -11.36 0.80
CA PHE A 54 -3.10 -11.76 2.15
C PHE A 54 -3.30 -10.55 3.07
N GLU A 55 -2.37 -9.60 3.12
CA GLU A 55 -2.49 -8.44 4.02
C GLU A 55 -3.62 -7.49 3.65
N LEU A 56 -3.98 -7.38 2.36
CA LEU A 56 -5.09 -6.53 1.91
C LEU A 56 -6.46 -7.22 2.09
N GLY A 57 -6.49 -8.56 2.16
CA GLY A 57 -7.71 -9.33 2.31
C GLY A 57 -8.69 -9.20 1.12
N ILE A 58 -9.95 -9.60 1.34
CA ILE A 58 -10.99 -9.55 0.29
C ILE A 58 -11.32 -8.10 -0.07
N PHE A 59 -11.57 -7.27 0.94
CA PHE A 59 -11.85 -5.85 0.83
C PHE A 59 -11.73 -5.21 2.20
N GLY A 60 -11.19 -4.01 2.28
CA GLY A 60 -11.08 -3.26 3.53
C GLY A 60 -10.90 -1.76 3.29
N GLY A 61 -10.92 -1.01 4.38
CA GLY A 61 -10.74 0.43 4.33
C GLY A 61 -10.55 1.01 5.72
N SER A 62 -9.98 2.20 5.77
CA SER A 62 -9.87 2.96 7.01
C SER A 62 -9.86 4.46 6.70
N GLY A 63 -10.25 5.27 7.68
CA GLY A 63 -10.31 6.72 7.51
C GLY A 63 -10.67 7.41 8.81
N GLY A 64 -10.85 8.72 8.75
CA GLY A 64 -11.30 9.54 9.87
C GLY A 64 -11.04 11.02 9.61
N PRO A 65 -11.53 11.91 10.49
CA PRO A 65 -11.19 13.33 10.44
C PRO A 65 -9.67 13.52 10.40
N ASP A 66 -9.21 14.40 9.51
CA ASP A 66 -7.80 14.76 9.34
C ASP A 66 -6.86 13.58 9.02
N ARG A 67 -7.40 12.45 8.54
CA ARG A 67 -6.65 11.26 8.16
C ARG A 67 -6.93 10.86 6.72
N LEU A 68 -5.96 10.21 6.08
CA LEU A 68 -6.16 9.60 4.77
C LEU A 68 -7.33 8.61 4.79
N SER A 69 -8.22 8.76 3.81
CA SER A 69 -9.28 7.82 3.48
C SER A 69 -8.72 6.75 2.55
N LEU A 70 -8.78 5.51 3.00
CA LEU A 70 -8.22 4.32 2.36
C LEU A 70 -9.32 3.34 2.00
N THR A 71 -9.25 2.81 0.78
CA THR A 71 -9.94 1.59 0.37
C THR A 71 -8.90 0.66 -0.21
N TYR A 72 -9.02 -0.65 0.02
CA TYR A 72 -8.08 -1.62 -0.53
C TYR A 72 -8.69 -3.00 -0.73
N GLN A 73 -8.08 -3.77 -1.64
CA GLN A 73 -8.52 -5.10 -2.01
C GLN A 73 -7.33 -5.94 -2.50
N GLY A 74 -7.22 -7.18 -2.03
CA GLY A 74 -6.20 -8.12 -2.45
C GLY A 74 -6.33 -8.55 -3.91
N ALA A 75 -7.55 -8.69 -4.42
CA ALA A 75 -7.77 -8.97 -5.84
C ALA A 75 -7.25 -7.82 -6.73
N GLY A 76 -6.23 -8.11 -7.53
CA GLY A 76 -5.54 -7.10 -8.36
C GLY A 76 -4.66 -6.13 -7.57
N LEU A 77 -4.44 -6.39 -6.27
CA LEU A 77 -3.57 -5.61 -5.37
C LEU A 77 -3.89 -4.11 -5.41
N LYS A 78 -5.16 -3.75 -5.20
CA LYS A 78 -5.63 -2.38 -5.39
C LYS A 78 -5.66 -1.62 -4.08
N ILE A 79 -5.13 -0.39 -4.09
CA ILE A 79 -5.19 0.54 -2.97
C ILE A 79 -5.60 1.92 -3.50
N TRP A 80 -6.63 2.50 -2.91
CA TRP A 80 -7.08 3.88 -3.14
C TRP A 80 -6.74 4.71 -1.92
N ILE A 81 -6.05 5.82 -2.14
CA ILE A 81 -5.63 6.77 -1.12
C ILE A 81 -6.19 8.13 -1.51
N SER A 82 -6.62 8.91 -0.51
CA SER A 82 -7.17 10.25 -0.74
C SER A 82 -7.31 11.01 0.57
N TRP A 83 -7.30 12.34 0.50
CA TRP A 83 -7.61 13.21 1.65
C TRP A 83 -9.11 13.38 1.91
N LYS A 84 -9.97 12.93 1.00
CA LYS A 84 -11.43 13.00 1.09
C LYS A 84 -12.04 11.61 0.98
N THR A 85 -13.22 11.39 1.55
CA THR A 85 -13.98 10.16 1.27
C THR A 85 -14.17 10.01 -0.24
N HIS A 86 -13.83 8.84 -0.77
CA HIS A 86 -13.89 8.57 -2.20
C HIS A 86 -14.81 7.39 -2.52
N ASN A 87 -15.26 7.34 -3.77
CA ASN A 87 -15.92 6.18 -4.32
C ASN A 87 -14.93 5.37 -5.16
N HIS A 88 -14.56 4.19 -4.66
CA HIS A 88 -13.59 3.28 -5.31
C HIS A 88 -14.12 2.68 -6.62
N VAL A 89 -15.43 2.74 -6.89
CA VAL A 89 -16.05 2.28 -8.14
C VAL A 89 -15.82 3.27 -9.28
N THR A 90 -15.74 4.56 -8.98
CA THR A 90 -15.57 5.63 -9.98
C THR A 90 -14.14 6.15 -10.07
N MET A 91 -13.35 5.94 -9.02
CA MET A 91 -11.97 6.42 -8.93
C MET A 91 -10.98 5.32 -9.32
N MET A 92 -9.92 5.70 -10.03
CA MET A 92 -8.79 4.79 -10.26
C MET A 92 -8.00 4.55 -8.97
N PRO A 93 -7.49 3.32 -8.75
CA PRO A 93 -6.63 3.05 -7.61
C PRO A 93 -5.32 3.83 -7.70
N THR A 94 -4.80 4.25 -6.55
CA THR A 94 -3.48 4.88 -6.42
C THR A 94 -2.37 3.87 -6.71
N PHE A 95 -2.56 2.61 -6.30
CA PHE A 95 -1.67 1.50 -6.59
C PHE A 95 -2.47 0.29 -7.10
N VAL A 96 -1.96 -0.38 -8.14
CA VAL A 96 -2.56 -1.58 -8.72
C VAL A 96 -1.48 -2.56 -9.21
N GLY A 97 -1.65 -3.85 -8.92
CA GLY A 97 -0.79 -4.92 -9.41
C GLY A 97 0.70 -4.64 -9.17
N ARG A 98 1.47 -4.50 -10.26
CA ARG A 98 2.93 -4.29 -10.23
C ARG A 98 3.35 -3.04 -9.46
N THR A 99 2.58 -1.95 -9.51
CA THR A 99 2.94 -0.73 -8.77
C THR A 99 2.81 -0.94 -7.27
N THR A 100 1.88 -1.82 -6.84
CA THR A 100 1.70 -2.20 -5.43
C THR A 100 2.87 -3.05 -4.96
N VAL A 101 3.33 -3.99 -5.79
CA VAL A 101 4.54 -4.80 -5.52
C VAL A 101 5.78 -3.91 -5.42
N ALA A 102 5.99 -3.01 -6.39
CA ALA A 102 7.12 -2.08 -6.39
C ALA A 102 7.11 -1.18 -5.15
N MET A 103 5.95 -0.66 -4.75
CA MET A 103 5.83 0.15 -3.54
C MET A 103 6.13 -0.66 -2.28
N ALA A 104 5.73 -1.93 -2.20
CA ALA A 104 6.07 -2.80 -1.08
C ALA A 104 7.59 -2.99 -0.95
N ARG A 105 8.31 -3.18 -2.07
CA ARG A 105 9.78 -3.25 -2.07
C ARG A 105 10.39 -1.96 -1.52
N LEU A 106 9.93 -0.80 -1.99
CA LEU A 106 10.41 0.51 -1.54
C LEU A 106 10.10 0.81 -0.07
N VAL A 107 8.95 0.34 0.42
CA VAL A 107 8.47 0.64 1.77
C VAL A 107 9.11 -0.28 2.80
N TYR A 108 9.21 -1.58 2.48
CA TYR A 108 9.65 -2.61 3.41
C TYR A 108 11.09 -3.09 3.18
N GLY A 109 11.77 -2.63 2.12
CA GLY A 109 13.14 -3.03 1.81
C GLY A 109 13.26 -4.51 1.42
N ILE A 110 12.26 -5.04 0.70
CA ILE A 110 12.24 -6.46 0.30
C ILE A 110 13.02 -6.61 -1.02
N GLU A 111 14.16 -7.28 -0.95
CA GLU A 111 14.98 -7.63 -2.11
C GLU A 111 14.30 -8.71 -2.97
N ASP A 112 14.58 -8.72 -4.27
CA ASP A 112 14.20 -9.83 -5.16
C ASP A 112 15.40 -10.80 -5.28
N PRO A 113 15.30 -12.03 -4.76
CA PRO A 113 16.36 -13.03 -4.93
C PRO A 113 16.62 -13.41 -6.40
N ALA A 114 15.64 -13.19 -7.30
CA ALA A 114 15.80 -13.41 -8.73
C ALA A 114 16.56 -12.27 -9.42
N ASP A 115 16.67 -11.08 -8.78
CA ASP A 115 17.52 -9.97 -9.21
C ASP A 115 18.98 -10.17 -8.76
N ALA A 116 19.42 -11.41 -8.58
CA ALA A 116 20.83 -11.76 -8.49
C ALA A 116 21.53 -11.38 -9.80
N GLN A 117 21.87 -10.09 -9.90
CA GLN A 117 22.74 -9.53 -10.90
C GLN A 117 23.97 -10.43 -10.92
N LEU A 118 24.15 -11.14 -12.03
CA LEU A 118 25.29 -12.00 -12.32
C LEU A 118 26.53 -11.34 -11.74
N ALA A 119 27.08 -11.93 -10.67
CA ALA A 119 28.40 -11.58 -10.21
C ALA A 119 29.32 -11.84 -11.40
N LEU A 120 29.67 -10.77 -12.12
CA LEU A 120 30.70 -10.84 -13.15
C LEU A 120 31.95 -11.34 -12.43
N PHE A 121 32.38 -12.53 -12.83
CA PHE A 121 33.61 -13.19 -12.41
C PHE A 121 34.82 -12.28 -12.57
#